data_AF-A0A498G6E8-F1
#
_entry.id   AF-A0A498G6E8-F1
#
_cell.length_a   1.000
_cell.length_b   1.000
_cell.length_c   1.000
_cell.angle_alpha   90.00
_cell.angle_beta   90.00
_cell.angle_gamma   90.00
#
_symmetry.space_group_name_H-M   'P 1'
#
loop_
_entity.id
_entity.type
_entity.pdbx_description
1 polymer ?
#
loop_
_entity_poly.entity_id
_entity_poly.type
_entity_poly.pdbx_seq_one_letter_code
_entity_poly.pdbx_strand_id
1 'polypeptide(L)' 'MDWEKWADLCVAIGMLPFMIWMALTSRSISAVGCLVFSLTAALRLRSSRVRWWTDEYQWRFLVIMLPVLLMTVLGAMPNR' A
#
# COMPACT_ATOMS: atom_id res chain seq x y z
N MET A 1 13.09 10.82 14.52
CA MET A 1 13.35 10.74 13.07
C MET A 1 13.13 9.33 12.51
N ASP A 2 13.05 8.28 13.34
CA ASP A 2 12.90 6.90 12.87
C ASP A 2 11.45 6.37 12.80
N TRP A 3 10.50 6.98 13.49
CA TRP A 3 9.11 6.48 13.59
C TRP A 3 8.44 6.28 12.23
N GLU A 4 8.63 7.23 11.32
CA GLU A 4 8.06 7.17 9.97
C GLU A 4 8.68 6.04 9.12
N LYS A 5 9.97 5.75 9.29
CA LYS A 5 10.62 4.61 8.61
C LYS A 5 10.09 3.29 9.18
N TRP A 6 9.90 3.20 10.49
CA TRP A 6 9.28 2.04 11.12
C TRP A 6 7.85 1.84 10.63
N ALA A 7 7.07 2.91 10.46
CA ALA A 7 5.73 2.84 9.91
C ALA A 7 5.73 2.33 8.45
N ASP A 8 6.59 2.86 7.58
CA ASP A 8 6.73 2.37 6.20
C ASP A 8 7.14 0.88 6.18
N LEU A 9 8.02 0.44 7.09
CA LEU A 9 8.43 -0.96 7.22
C LEU A 9 7.29 -1.86 7.67
N CYS A 10 6.51 -1.45 8.67
CA CYS A 10 5.34 -2.16 9.13
C CYS A 10 4.30 -2.31 8.00
N VAL A 11 4.10 -1.29 7.17
CA VAL A 11 3.18 -1.36 6.02
C VAL A 11 3.74 -2.28 4.93
N ALA A 12 5.02 -2.15 4.60
CA ALA A 12 5.68 -2.96 3.58
C ALA A 12 5.58 -4.45 3.91
N ILE A 13 5.91 -4.84 5.15
CA ILE A 13 5.88 -6.24 5.60
C ILE A 13 4.45 -6.69 5.90
N GLY A 14 3.69 -5.86 6.63
CA GLY A 14 2.36 -6.21 7.12
C GLY A 14 1.34 -6.46 6.01
N MET A 15 1.48 -5.82 4.85
CA MET A 15 0.59 -6.05 3.70
C MET A 15 0.88 -7.35 2.94
N LEU A 16 2.05 -7.97 3.09
CA LEU A 16 2.41 -9.20 2.34
C LEU A 16 1.55 -10.42 2.74
N PRO A 17 1.32 -10.71 4.04
CA PRO A 17 0.38 -11.76 4.43
C PRO A 17 -1.03 -11.56 3.88
N PHE A 18 -1.53 -10.31 3.89
CA PHE A 18 -2.85 -9.99 3.32
C PHE A 18 -2.86 -10.20 1.81
N MET A 19 -1.83 -9.77 1.09
CA MET A 19 -1.71 -10.01 -0.35
C MET A 19 -1.78 -11.51 -0.67
N ILE A 20 -1.02 -12.35 0.06
CA ILE A 20 -1.02 -13.80 -0.12
C ILE A 20 -2.42 -14.37 0.16
N TRP A 21 -3.05 -13.96 1.26
CA TRP A 21 -4.41 -14.39 1.61
C TRP A 21 -5.45 -14.01 0.55
N MET A 22 -5.38 -12.78 0.03
CA MET A 22 -6.30 -12.31 -1.01
C MET A 22 -6.08 -13.02 -2.34
N ALA A 23 -4.82 -13.36 -2.67
CA ALA A 23 -4.51 -14.17 -3.84
C ALA A 23 -5.08 -15.60 -3.71
N LEU A 24 -4.95 -16.23 -2.54
CA LEU A 24 -5.51 -17.57 -2.27
C LEU A 24 -7.04 -17.60 -2.32
N THR A 25 -7.69 -16.50 -1.95
CA THR A 25 -9.16 -16.36 -1.99
C THR A 25 -9.70 -15.87 -3.34
N SER A 26 -8.87 -15.87 -4.40
CA SER A 26 -9.22 -15.37 -5.75
C SER A 26 -9.70 -13.91 -5.79
N ARG A 27 -9.31 -13.11 -4.80
CA ARG A 27 -9.61 -11.67 -4.72
C ARG A 27 -8.46 -10.86 -5.32
N SER A 28 -8.29 -11.04 -6.62
CA SER A 28 -7.14 -10.52 -7.39
C SER A 28 -7.00 -9.00 -7.27
N ILE A 29 -8.11 -8.26 -7.26
CA ILE A 29 -8.13 -6.79 -7.19
C ILE A 29 -7.53 -6.31 -5.86
N SER A 30 -7.90 -6.94 -4.74
CA SER A 30 -7.33 -6.60 -3.44
C SER A 30 -5.90 -7.05 -3.28
N ALA A 31 -5.53 -8.21 -3.84
CA ALA A 31 -4.14 -8.66 -3.81
C ALA A 31 -3.22 -7.66 -4.52
N VAL A 32 -3.62 -7.17 -5.71
CA VAL A 32 -2.89 -6.12 -6.45
C VAL A 32 -2.84 -4.83 -5.63
N GLY A 33 -3.94 -4.44 -5.00
CA GLY A 33 -4.00 -3.29 -4.11
C GLY A 33 -2.99 -3.36 -2.94
N CYS A 34 -2.99 -4.46 -2.19
CA CYS A 34 -2.03 -4.73 -1.13
C CYS A 34 -0.58 -4.70 -1.63
N LEU A 35 -0.33 -5.22 -2.83
CA LEU A 35 0.99 -5.20 -3.47
C LEU A 35 1.43 -3.77 -3.79
N VAL A 36 0.54 -2.92 -4.33
CA VAL A 36 0.83 -1.51 -4.60
C VAL A 36 1.18 -0.75 -3.31
N PHE A 37 0.47 -0.99 -2.20
CA PHE A 37 0.80 -0.40 -0.91
C PHE A 37 2.16 -0.87 -0.38
N SER A 38 2.43 -2.17 -0.45
CA SER A 38 3.69 -2.76 0.00
C SER A 38 4.88 -2.24 -0.82
N LEU A 39 4.77 -2.21 -2.16
CA LEU A 39 5.79 -1.65 -3.04
C LEU A 39 6.02 -0.17 -2.77
N THR A 40 4.96 0.60 -2.57
CA THR A 40 5.11 2.04 -2.34
C THR A 40 5.82 2.32 -1.02
N ALA A 41 5.46 1.60 0.04
CA ALA A 41 6.13 1.71 1.33
C ALA A 41 7.61 1.27 1.24
N ALA A 42 7.89 0.18 0.52
CA ALA A 42 9.27 -0.27 0.26
C ALA A 42 10.09 0.75 -0.56
N LEU A 43 9.47 1.40 -1.54
CA LEU A 43 10.11 2.46 -2.34
C LEU A 43 10.39 3.71 -1.49
N ARG A 44 9.47 4.10 -0.60
CA ARG A 44 9.69 5.21 0.35
C ARG A 44 10.79 4.89 1.37
N LEU A 45 10.92 3.63 1.79
CA LEU A 45 12.01 3.16 2.64
C LEU A 45 13.37 3.19 1.95
N ARG A 46 13.43 2.71 0.71
CA ARG A 46 14.68 2.53 -0.02
C ARG A 46 15.19 3.82 -0.68
N SER A 47 14.30 4.71 -1.09
CA SER A 47 14.64 5.90 -1.88
C SER A 47 14.25 7.19 -1.18
N SER A 48 15.26 7.92 -0.72
CA SER A 48 15.09 9.26 -0.13
C SER A 48 14.41 10.24 -1.08
N ARG A 49 14.59 10.07 -2.40
CA ARG A 49 13.93 10.90 -3.43
C ARG A 49 12.43 10.64 -3.50
N VAL A 50 12.03 9.38 -3.43
CA VAL A 50 10.60 9.00 -3.44
C VAL A 50 9.95 9.52 -2.16
N ARG A 51 10.61 9.35 -1.02
CA ARG A 51 10.13 9.86 0.26
C ARG A 51 9.95 11.38 0.26
N TRP A 52 10.97 12.12 -0.14
CA TRP A 52 10.89 13.57 -0.25
C TRP A 52 9.75 14.01 -1.17
N TRP A 53 9.59 13.37 -2.32
CA TRP A 53 8.48 13.67 -3.24
C TRP A 53 7.11 13.36 -2.63
N THR A 54 6.95 12.22 -1.94
CA THR A 54 5.68 11.87 -1.29
C THR A 54 5.33 12.83 -0.16
N ASP A 55 6.33 13.36 0.54
CA ASP A 55 6.13 14.26 1.66
C ASP A 55 5.80 15.69 1.16
N GLU A 56 6.54 16.17 0.15
CA GLU A 56 6.30 17.46 -0.52
C GLU A 56 4.92 17.51 -1.20
N TYR A 57 4.53 16.43 -1.88
CA TYR A 57 3.27 16.34 -2.62
C TYR A 57 2.23 15.45 -1.94
N GLN A 58 2.20 15.45 -0.60
CA GLN A 58 1.34 14.58 0.22
C GLN A 58 -0.11 14.50 -0.27
N TRP A 59 -0.73 15.63 -0.63
CA TRP A 59 -2.11 15.67 -1.10
C TRP A 59 -2.30 14.98 -2.45
N ARG A 60 -1.34 15.15 -3.38
CA ARG A 60 -1.40 14.48 -4.69
C ARG A 60 -1.18 12.98 -4.53
N PHE A 61 -0.23 12.60 -3.68
CA PHE A 61 0.01 11.21 -3.33
C PHE A 61 -1.25 10.56 -2.75
N LEU A 62 -1.95 11.26 -1.85
CA LEU A 62 -3.17 10.79 -1.23
C LEU A 62 -4.31 10.66 -2.23
N VAL A 63 -4.46 11.61 -3.15
CA VAL A 63 -5.44 11.54 -4.27
C VAL A 63 -5.16 10.36 -5.20
N ILE A 64 -3.90 10.00 -5.42
CA ILE A 64 -3.53 8.82 -6.23
C ILE A 64 -3.78 7.52 -5.47
N MET A 65 -3.47 7.48 -4.18
CA MET A 65 -3.60 6.29 -3.35
C MET A 65 -5.02 5.99 -2.89
N LEU A 66 -5.88 7.01 -2.79
CA LEU A 66 -7.26 6.84 -2.35
C LEU A 66 -8.08 5.93 -3.28
N PRO A 67 -8.05 6.07 -4.62
CA PRO A 67 -8.69 5.11 -5.53
C PRO A 67 -8.16 3.68 -5.37
N VAL A 68 -6.85 3.52 -5.19
CA VAL A 68 -6.22 2.21 -4.97
C VAL A 68 -6.75 1.61 -3.66
N LEU A 69 -6.81 2.40 -2.59
CA LEU A 69 -7.40 1.98 -1.31
C LEU A 69 -8.84 1.52 -1.48
N LEU A 70 -9.68 2.33 -2.14
CA LEU A 70 -11.08 2.01 -2.37
C LEU A 70 -11.25 0.72 -3.17
N MET A 71 -10.51 0.54 -4.27
CA MET A 71 -10.56 -0.70 -5.04
C MET A 71 -10.06 -1.91 -4.24
N THR A 72 -9.03 -1.72 -3.42
CA THR A 72 -8.49 -2.77 -2.54
C THR A 72 -9.55 -3.23 -1.54
N VAL A 73 -10.25 -2.28 -0.91
CA VAL A 73 -11.30 -2.56 0.08
C VAL A 73 -12.54 -3.15 -0.58
N LEU A 74 -12.98 -2.61 -1.71
CA LEU A 74 -14.15 -3.12 -2.43
C LEU A 74 -13.91 -4.53 -2.98
N GLY A 75 -12.73 -4.80 -3.54
CA GLY A 75 -12.35 -6.16 -3.96
C GLY A 75 -12.27 -7.16 -2.80
N ALA A 76 -12.18 -6.66 -1.56
CA ALA A 76 -12.10 -7.46 -0.35
C ALA A 76 -13.47 -7.74 0.26
N MET A 77 -14.50 -7.01 -0.15
CA MET A 77 -15.85 -7.26 0.31
C MET A 77 -16.36 -8.58 -0.29
N PRO A 78 -16.97 -9.46 0.52
CA PRO A 78 -17.65 -10.62 -0.02
C PRO A 78 -18.83 -10.14 -0.87
N ASN A 79 -18.83 -10.48 -2.16
CA ASN A 79 -20.05 -10.44 -2.96
C ASN A 79 -21.02 -11.46 -2.34
N ARG A 80 -22.13 -10.96 -1.80
CA ARG A 80 -23.28 -11.80 -1.43
C ARG A 80 -23.88 -12.45 -2.65
#